data_AF-A0A3B9ICX0-F1
#
_entry.id   AF-A0A3B9ICX0-F1
#
_cell.length_a   1.000
_cell.length_b   1.000
_cell.length_c   1.000
_cell.angle_alpha   90.00
_cell.angle_beta   90.00
_cell.angle_gamma   90.00
#
_symmetry.space_group_name_H-M   'P 1'
#
loop_
_entity.id
_entity.type
_entity.pdbx_description
1 polymer ?
#
loop_
_entity_poly.entity_id
_entity_poly.type
_entity_poly.pdbx_seq_one_letter_code
_entity_poly.pdbx_strand_id
1 'polypeptide(L)'
;KVVANYQWSGDAVYSLDQAEEDDYILNFAVPEESTNIYFDGWVMLKNGIREDADRQHAAEAFVNFCSRPDNVIRNMYYIGYTSVIGGGDDSRIFEYAEWCYGAEDDEEEVTEYPLGYFFTGDNEDEEYLITAPAEQTERQLFAQYPTQEAISRSSIMVYFDSEKNEAINQMWINVRCFNIYDVPIWAWAIAIAAVAVLLVLYVRVRKREKMYG
;
A
#
# COMPACT_ATOMS: atom_id res chain seq x y z
N LYS A 1 -4.24 16.56 -15.02
CA LYS A 1 -4.29 15.09 -14.90
C LYS A 1 -3.32 14.68 -13.81
N VAL A 2 -3.75 13.83 -12.87
CA VAL A 2 -2.86 13.23 -11.87
C VAL A 2 -2.12 12.10 -12.59
N VAL A 3 -0.79 12.08 -12.49
CA VAL A 3 0.07 11.09 -13.18
C VAL A 3 0.60 10.01 -12.23
N ALA A 4 0.54 10.28 -10.93
CA ALA A 4 0.90 9.38 -9.84
C ALA A 4 0.15 9.82 -8.59
N ASN A 5 -0.18 8.87 -7.71
CA ASN A 5 -0.88 9.12 -6.47
C ASN A 5 -0.27 8.27 -5.34
N TYR A 6 -0.26 8.80 -4.12
CA TYR A 6 0.05 8.04 -2.92
C TYR A 6 -1.27 7.66 -2.24
N GLN A 7 -1.59 6.37 -2.26
CA GLN A 7 -2.88 5.84 -1.83
C GLN A 7 -2.72 4.58 -0.97
N TRP A 8 -3.73 4.29 -0.15
CA TRP A 8 -3.89 2.99 0.49
C TRP A 8 -4.22 1.89 -0.54
N SER A 9 -3.85 0.65 -0.25
CA SER A 9 -3.87 -0.43 -1.25
C SER A 9 -5.27 -0.75 -1.77
N GLY A 10 -6.30 -0.84 -0.93
CA GLY A 10 -7.65 -1.16 -1.42
C GLY A 10 -8.29 -0.03 -2.23
N ASP A 11 -8.00 1.23 -1.89
CA ASP A 11 -8.39 2.37 -2.73
C ASP A 11 -7.64 2.37 -4.08
N ALA A 12 -6.40 1.86 -4.10
CA ALA A 12 -5.66 1.67 -5.34
C ALA A 12 -6.28 0.58 -6.21
N VAL A 13 -6.76 -0.54 -5.62
CA VAL A 13 -7.52 -1.58 -6.34
C VAL A 13 -8.73 -0.99 -7.04
N TYR A 14 -9.54 -0.21 -6.32
CA TYR A 14 -10.67 0.48 -6.92
C TYR A 14 -10.25 1.44 -8.05
N SER A 15 -9.14 2.17 -7.85
CA SER A 15 -8.63 3.10 -8.87
C SER A 15 -8.10 2.39 -10.12
N LEU A 16 -7.51 1.20 -9.96
CA LEU A 16 -7.05 0.36 -11.07
C LEU A 16 -8.23 -0.08 -11.93
N ASP A 17 -9.29 -0.61 -11.31
CA ASP A 17 -10.52 -1.03 -12.01
C ASP A 17 -11.19 0.14 -12.76
N GLN A 18 -11.40 1.26 -12.07
CA GLN A 18 -12.11 2.40 -12.66
C GLN A 18 -11.31 3.06 -13.78
N ALA A 19 -9.98 3.01 -13.74
CA ALA A 19 -9.16 3.56 -14.81
C ALA A 19 -9.27 2.72 -16.10
N GLU A 20 -9.41 1.41 -15.98
CA GLU A 20 -9.59 0.51 -17.14
C GLU A 20 -10.91 0.77 -17.86
N GLU A 21 -11.99 1.08 -17.13
CA GLU A 21 -13.27 1.49 -17.74
C GLU A 21 -13.14 2.73 -18.65
N ASP A 22 -12.11 3.57 -18.40
CA ASP A 22 -11.79 4.77 -19.17
C ASP A 22 -10.60 4.56 -20.15
N ASP A 23 -10.23 3.31 -20.46
CA ASP A 23 -9.10 2.92 -21.32
C ASP A 23 -7.72 3.39 -20.81
N TYR A 24 -7.55 3.52 -19.49
CA TYR A 24 -6.25 3.80 -18.85
C TYR A 24 -5.75 2.62 -18.04
N ILE A 25 -4.50 2.24 -18.27
CA ILE A 25 -3.79 1.23 -17.48
C ILE A 25 -2.98 1.92 -16.40
N LEU A 26 -3.29 1.61 -15.14
CA LEU A 26 -2.52 2.02 -13.97
C LEU A 26 -1.79 0.80 -13.38
N ASN A 27 -0.68 1.04 -12.70
CA ASN A 27 0.05 0.03 -11.93
C ASN A 27 0.15 0.48 -10.46
N PHE A 28 0.24 -0.50 -9.56
CA PHE A 28 0.54 -0.30 -8.14
C PHE A 28 2.02 -0.59 -7.87
N ALA A 29 2.64 0.22 -7.02
CA ALA A 29 4.06 0.07 -6.69
C ALA A 29 4.31 0.21 -5.20
N VAL A 30 5.16 -0.68 -4.67
CA VAL A 30 5.72 -0.60 -3.32
C VAL A 30 7.18 -0.18 -3.44
N PRO A 31 7.59 1.00 -2.90
CA PRO A 31 8.97 1.45 -2.97
C PRO A 31 9.98 0.41 -2.46
N GLU A 32 11.16 0.39 -3.07
CA GLU A 32 12.26 -0.51 -2.68
C GLU A 32 12.82 -0.12 -1.30
N GLU A 33 12.78 1.16 -0.94
CA GLU A 33 13.36 1.66 0.30
C GLU A 33 12.55 1.23 1.54
N SER A 34 11.23 1.36 1.50
CA SER A 34 10.26 0.84 2.47
C SER A 34 8.85 1.35 2.12
N THR A 35 7.82 0.70 2.65
CA THR A 35 6.47 1.27 2.74
C THR A 35 5.88 1.03 4.13
N ASN A 36 4.75 1.66 4.43
CA ASN A 36 4.00 1.35 5.63
C ASN A 36 3.11 0.13 5.40
N ILE A 37 3.09 -0.78 6.38
CA ILE A 37 2.02 -1.77 6.55
C ILE A 37 1.14 -1.34 7.73
N TYR A 38 -0.17 -1.45 7.55
CA TYR A 38 -1.19 -1.02 8.52
C TYR A 38 -2.22 -2.11 8.71
N PHE A 39 -2.86 -2.10 9.88
CA PHE A 39 -3.89 -3.06 10.27
C PHE A 39 -5.04 -2.32 10.92
N ASP A 40 -6.23 -2.47 10.36
CA ASP A 40 -7.46 -1.97 10.95
C ASP A 40 -8.18 -3.10 11.68
N GLY A 41 -8.63 -2.83 12.91
CA GLY A 41 -9.22 -3.83 13.77
C GLY A 41 -10.37 -3.28 14.61
N TRP A 42 -11.37 -4.13 14.84
CA TRP A 42 -12.47 -3.82 15.73
C TRP A 42 -12.02 -3.90 17.19
N VAL A 43 -12.39 -2.90 17.99
CA VAL A 43 -12.11 -2.86 19.43
C VAL A 43 -13.39 -2.65 20.24
N MET A 44 -13.49 -3.34 21.38
CA MET A 44 -14.59 -3.18 22.32
C MET A 44 -14.22 -2.17 23.40
N LEU A 45 -14.76 -0.95 23.29
CA LEU A 45 -14.48 0.11 24.25
C LEU A 45 -15.15 -0.15 25.60
N LYS A 46 -14.39 -0.04 26.70
CA LYS A 46 -14.91 -0.18 28.08
C LYS A 46 -16.15 0.69 28.33
N ASN A 47 -16.13 1.95 27.86
CA ASN A 47 -17.24 2.89 28.01
C ASN A 47 -18.46 2.56 27.12
N GLY A 48 -18.27 1.78 26.06
CA GLY A 48 -19.35 1.27 25.20
C GLY A 48 -20.06 0.07 25.84
N ILE A 49 -19.27 -0.90 26.32
CA ILE A 49 -19.77 -2.10 27.00
C ILE A 49 -20.40 -1.74 28.35
N ARG A 50 -19.77 -0.89 29.17
CA ARG A 50 -20.25 -0.49 30.50
C ARG A 50 -20.55 -1.66 31.44
N GLU A 51 -19.74 -2.72 31.35
CA GLU A 51 -19.91 -3.96 32.14
C GLU A 51 -21.30 -4.63 31.95
N ASP A 52 -21.97 -4.34 30.82
CA ASP A 52 -23.25 -4.92 30.45
C ASP A 52 -23.02 -6.19 29.61
N ALA A 53 -23.51 -7.32 30.12
CA ALA A 53 -23.31 -8.64 29.51
C ALA A 53 -23.97 -8.77 28.14
N ASP A 54 -25.14 -8.14 27.93
CA ASP A 54 -25.86 -8.22 26.65
C ASP A 54 -25.11 -7.39 25.59
N ARG A 55 -24.55 -6.24 25.96
CA ARG A 55 -23.72 -5.43 25.07
C ARG A 55 -22.41 -6.12 24.71
N GLN A 56 -21.77 -6.75 25.69
CA GLN A 56 -20.57 -7.53 25.44
C GLN A 56 -20.87 -8.67 24.47
N HIS A 57 -21.92 -9.44 24.72
CA HIS A 57 -22.32 -10.53 23.85
C HIS A 57 -22.62 -10.06 22.41
N ALA A 58 -23.34 -8.94 22.26
CA ALA A 58 -23.63 -8.38 20.95
C ALA A 58 -22.36 -7.93 20.19
N ALA A 59 -21.40 -7.30 20.88
CA ALA A 59 -20.14 -6.88 20.27
C ALA A 59 -19.26 -8.07 19.86
N GLU A 60 -19.15 -9.09 20.71
CA GLU A 60 -18.46 -10.34 20.39
C GLU A 60 -19.12 -11.08 19.21
N ALA A 61 -20.46 -11.13 19.20
CA ALA A 61 -21.22 -11.72 18.10
C ALA A 61 -20.99 -10.98 16.77
N PHE A 62 -20.88 -9.65 16.80
CA PHE A 62 -20.54 -8.85 15.62
C PHE A 62 -19.15 -9.17 15.09
N VAL A 63 -18.13 -9.22 15.97
CA VAL A 63 -16.77 -9.61 15.57
C VAL A 63 -16.77 -11.02 14.99
N ASN A 64 -17.43 -11.99 15.64
CA ASN A 64 -17.56 -13.35 15.12
C ASN A 64 -18.25 -13.37 13.75
N PHE A 65 -19.30 -12.56 13.55
CA PHE A 65 -19.97 -12.45 12.27
C PHE A 65 -19.03 -11.92 11.18
N CYS A 66 -18.32 -10.81 11.43
CA CYS A 66 -17.36 -10.24 10.48
C CYS A 66 -16.18 -11.20 10.19
N SER A 67 -15.83 -12.06 11.14
CA SER A 67 -14.71 -12.99 11.01
C SER A 67 -15.03 -14.32 10.31
N ARG A 68 -16.31 -14.59 9.99
CA ARG A 68 -16.68 -15.79 9.22
C ARG A 68 -16.15 -15.67 7.78
N PRO A 69 -15.51 -16.70 7.20
CA PRO A 69 -14.90 -16.60 5.87
C PRO A 69 -15.85 -16.11 4.75
N ASP A 70 -17.13 -16.49 4.76
CA ASP A 70 -18.11 -15.99 3.78
C ASP A 70 -18.38 -14.48 3.90
N ASN A 71 -18.34 -13.93 5.11
CA ASN A 71 -18.50 -12.50 5.33
C ASN A 71 -17.21 -11.74 5.05
N VAL A 72 -16.06 -12.34 5.36
CA VAL A 72 -14.75 -11.81 5.00
C VAL A 72 -14.66 -11.63 3.49
N ILE A 73 -14.97 -12.67 2.71
CA ILE A 73 -14.95 -12.62 1.24
C ILE A 73 -15.87 -11.53 0.69
N ARG A 74 -17.12 -11.46 1.17
CA ARG A 74 -18.06 -10.40 0.78
C ARG A 74 -17.54 -8.99 1.09
N ASN A 75 -16.85 -8.83 2.21
CA ASN A 75 -16.28 -7.54 2.59
C ASN A 75 -15.10 -7.18 1.69
N MET A 76 -14.14 -8.10 1.49
CA MET A 76 -12.99 -7.90 0.58
C MET A 76 -13.46 -7.55 -0.84
N TYR A 77 -14.44 -8.31 -1.36
CA TYR A 77 -15.08 -8.01 -2.65
C TYR A 77 -15.62 -6.59 -2.75
N TYR A 78 -16.23 -6.08 -1.67
CA TYR A 78 -16.86 -4.77 -1.68
C TYR A 78 -15.86 -3.60 -1.54
N ILE A 79 -14.77 -3.79 -0.79
CA ILE A 79 -13.85 -2.68 -0.44
C ILE A 79 -12.47 -2.75 -1.11
N GLY A 80 -12.10 -3.87 -1.74
CA GLY A 80 -10.80 -4.05 -2.40
C GLY A 80 -9.60 -4.22 -1.44
N TYR A 81 -9.81 -4.28 -0.13
CA TYR A 81 -8.77 -4.56 0.87
C TYR A 81 -8.69 -6.05 1.19
N THR A 82 -7.48 -6.49 1.52
CA THR A 82 -7.20 -7.83 2.03
C THR A 82 -7.52 -7.94 3.50
N SER A 83 -8.20 -9.04 3.87
CA SER A 83 -8.46 -9.37 5.26
C SER A 83 -7.21 -9.92 5.95
N VAL A 84 -7.09 -9.72 7.26
CA VAL A 84 -6.11 -10.42 8.11
C VAL A 84 -6.51 -11.89 8.37
N ILE A 85 -7.77 -12.24 8.10
CA ILE A 85 -8.28 -13.59 8.30
C ILE A 85 -7.96 -14.42 7.06
N GLY A 86 -7.02 -15.36 7.18
CA GLY A 86 -6.62 -16.28 6.11
C GLY A 86 -7.50 -17.52 5.94
N GLY A 87 -8.48 -17.74 6.83
CA GLY A 87 -9.45 -18.85 6.73
C GLY A 87 -9.14 -20.03 7.63
N GLY A 88 -7.88 -20.21 8.06
CA GLY A 88 -7.49 -21.34 8.90
C GLY A 88 -7.68 -22.66 8.14
N ASP A 89 -8.53 -23.54 8.64
CA ASP A 89 -8.89 -24.80 7.95
C ASP A 89 -9.89 -24.60 6.79
N ASP A 90 -10.34 -23.35 6.54
CA ASP A 90 -11.30 -23.00 5.50
C ASP A 90 -10.60 -22.38 4.29
N SER A 91 -10.49 -23.15 3.20
CA SER A 91 -9.80 -22.78 1.95
C SER A 91 -10.48 -21.67 1.17
N ARG A 92 -11.73 -21.30 1.48
CA ARG A 92 -12.54 -20.39 0.64
C ARG A 92 -11.91 -19.02 0.44
N ILE A 93 -11.07 -18.56 1.36
CA ILE A 93 -10.38 -17.27 1.24
C ILE A 93 -9.28 -17.34 0.17
N PHE A 94 -8.53 -18.44 0.12
CA PHE A 94 -7.57 -18.68 -0.94
C PHE A 94 -8.28 -18.94 -2.28
N GLU A 95 -9.31 -19.79 -2.30
CA GLU A 95 -10.13 -20.04 -3.49
C GLU A 95 -10.72 -18.74 -4.07
N TYR A 96 -11.08 -17.78 -3.23
CA TYR A 96 -11.54 -16.47 -3.67
C TYR A 96 -10.42 -15.64 -4.32
N ALA A 97 -9.20 -15.67 -3.77
CA ALA A 97 -8.05 -15.00 -4.39
C ALA A 97 -7.69 -15.63 -5.74
N GLU A 98 -7.70 -16.97 -5.82
CA GLU A 98 -7.51 -17.71 -7.07
C GLU A 98 -8.62 -17.39 -8.08
N TRP A 99 -9.89 -17.31 -7.65
CA TRP A 99 -11.00 -16.92 -8.51
C TRP A 99 -10.86 -15.49 -9.06
N CYS A 100 -10.29 -14.56 -8.30
CA CYS A 100 -10.09 -13.18 -8.74
C CYS A 100 -8.90 -13.01 -9.70
N TYR A 101 -7.81 -13.75 -9.51
CA TYR A 101 -6.52 -13.46 -10.16
C TYR A 101 -5.88 -14.64 -10.89
N GLY A 102 -6.49 -15.83 -10.83
CA GLY A 102 -6.06 -16.98 -11.60
C GLY A 102 -6.15 -16.70 -13.09
N ALA A 103 -5.15 -17.13 -13.83
CA ALA A 103 -5.12 -17.00 -15.28
C ALA A 103 -6.22 -17.85 -15.94
N GLU A 104 -6.83 -17.30 -16.98
CA GLU A 104 -7.73 -18.07 -17.85
C GLU A 104 -6.93 -19.05 -18.73
N ASP A 105 -7.58 -20.08 -19.27
CA ASP A 105 -6.93 -21.15 -20.05
C ASP A 105 -6.23 -20.63 -21.33
N ASP A 106 -6.62 -19.45 -21.84
CA ASP A 106 -6.07 -18.81 -23.05
C ASP A 106 -5.09 -17.66 -22.77
N GLU A 107 -4.75 -17.41 -21.50
CA GLU A 107 -3.76 -16.40 -21.12
C GLU A 107 -2.34 -16.80 -21.60
N GLU A 108 -1.72 -15.95 -22.41
CA GLU A 108 -0.41 -16.25 -23.01
C GLU A 108 0.75 -15.99 -22.05
N GLU A 109 0.66 -14.92 -21.25
CA GLU A 109 1.71 -14.47 -20.34
C GLU A 109 1.29 -14.69 -18.88
N VAL A 110 1.67 -15.84 -18.33
CA VAL A 110 1.37 -16.19 -16.93
C VAL A 110 2.63 -16.27 -16.08
N THR A 111 2.45 -16.13 -14.77
CA THR A 111 3.51 -16.28 -13.78
C THR A 111 2.98 -16.94 -12.51
N GLU A 112 3.88 -17.62 -11.80
CA GLU A 112 3.59 -18.23 -10.51
C GLU A 112 3.71 -17.18 -9.40
N TYR A 113 2.66 -17.05 -8.60
CA TYR A 113 2.54 -16.06 -7.54
C TYR A 113 2.29 -16.74 -6.19
N PRO A 114 3.34 -16.97 -5.37
CA PRO A 114 3.20 -17.65 -4.09
C PRO A 114 2.56 -16.75 -3.02
N LEU A 115 1.56 -17.29 -2.32
CA LEU A 115 0.84 -16.65 -1.21
C LEU A 115 1.01 -17.38 0.12
N GLY A 116 1.79 -18.46 0.17
CA GLY A 116 1.96 -19.26 1.38
C GLY A 116 2.46 -18.47 2.59
N TYR A 117 3.28 -17.42 2.39
CA TYR A 117 3.73 -16.54 3.49
C TYR A 117 2.55 -15.90 4.26
N PHE A 118 1.42 -15.68 3.58
CA PHE A 118 0.23 -15.05 4.16
C PHE A 118 -0.67 -16.07 4.86
N PHE A 119 -0.87 -17.25 4.24
CA PHE A 119 -1.81 -18.26 4.75
C PHE A 119 -1.21 -19.20 5.80
N THR A 120 0.02 -19.67 5.58
CA THR A 120 0.70 -20.65 6.46
C THR A 120 1.96 -20.10 7.11
N GLY A 121 2.47 -18.97 6.62
CA GLY A 121 3.75 -18.40 7.03
C GLY A 121 4.95 -19.01 6.31
N ASP A 122 4.73 -19.96 5.40
CA ASP A 122 5.74 -20.59 4.56
C ASP A 122 5.49 -20.23 3.09
N ASN A 123 6.40 -19.48 2.47
CA ASN A 123 6.22 -19.03 1.10
C ASN A 123 6.51 -20.12 0.05
N GLU A 124 7.08 -21.25 0.47
CA GLU A 124 7.33 -22.41 -0.40
C GLU A 124 6.13 -23.37 -0.44
N ASP A 125 5.05 -23.06 0.28
CA ASP A 125 3.83 -23.88 0.33
C ASP A 125 3.08 -23.85 -1.00
N GLU A 126 3.21 -24.93 -1.76
CA GLU A 126 2.58 -25.12 -3.07
C GLU A 126 1.04 -25.17 -3.00
N GLU A 127 0.43 -25.39 -1.82
CA GLU A 127 -1.04 -25.32 -1.66
C GLU A 127 -1.57 -23.90 -1.89
N TYR A 128 -0.74 -22.89 -1.61
CA TYR A 128 -1.10 -21.47 -1.70
C TYR A 128 -0.34 -20.78 -2.84
N LEU A 129 -0.41 -21.36 -4.04
CA LEU A 129 0.21 -20.84 -5.26
C LEU A 129 -0.86 -20.48 -6.29
N ILE A 130 -0.84 -19.24 -6.78
CA ILE A 130 -1.72 -18.81 -7.89
C ILE A 130 -0.88 -18.73 -9.17
N THR A 131 -1.35 -19.32 -10.26
CA THR A 131 -0.87 -18.98 -11.60
C THR A 131 -1.69 -17.80 -12.11
N ALA A 132 -1.10 -16.61 -12.19
CA ALA A 132 -1.77 -15.36 -12.52
C ALA A 132 -1.24 -14.76 -13.84
N PRO A 133 -2.02 -13.92 -14.54
CA PRO A 133 -1.49 -13.09 -15.64
C PRO A 133 -0.28 -12.27 -15.16
N ALA A 134 0.75 -12.15 -15.99
CA ALA A 134 2.02 -11.53 -15.61
C ALA A 134 1.84 -10.07 -15.13
N GLU A 135 0.88 -9.34 -15.69
CA GLU A 135 0.58 -7.96 -15.27
C GLU A 135 0.08 -7.86 -13.82
N GLN A 136 -0.52 -8.91 -13.26
CA GLN A 136 -1.04 -8.90 -11.89
C GLN A 136 0.07 -8.72 -10.84
N THR A 137 1.33 -8.96 -11.21
CA THR A 137 2.52 -8.66 -10.40
C THR A 137 2.73 -7.16 -10.13
N GLU A 138 2.06 -6.29 -10.88
CA GLU A 138 2.09 -4.84 -10.71
C GLU A 138 0.67 -4.24 -10.57
N ARG A 139 -0.37 -5.05 -10.40
CA ARG A 139 -1.77 -4.61 -10.35
C ARG A 139 -2.47 -5.04 -9.05
N GLN A 140 -3.71 -5.51 -9.15
CA GLN A 140 -4.62 -5.71 -8.02
C GLN A 140 -4.15 -6.84 -7.11
N LEU A 141 -3.64 -7.94 -7.67
CA LEU A 141 -3.05 -9.03 -6.90
C LEU A 141 -1.87 -8.51 -6.07
N PHE A 142 -0.94 -7.78 -6.67
CA PHE A 142 0.19 -7.20 -5.93
C PHE A 142 -0.23 -6.13 -4.91
N ALA A 143 -1.28 -5.35 -5.18
CA ALA A 143 -1.82 -4.37 -4.24
C ALA A 143 -2.45 -5.03 -3.00
N GLN A 144 -3.18 -6.13 -3.19
CA GLN A 144 -3.86 -6.85 -2.10
C GLN A 144 -2.93 -7.84 -1.38
N TYR A 145 -2.13 -8.58 -2.12
CA TYR A 145 -1.23 -9.62 -1.63
C TYR A 145 0.20 -9.34 -2.10
N PRO A 146 0.86 -8.28 -1.60
CA PRO A 146 2.22 -7.94 -2.02
C PRO A 146 3.20 -9.06 -1.68
N THR A 147 4.25 -9.23 -2.49
CA THR A 147 5.22 -10.32 -2.29
C THR A 147 5.82 -10.35 -0.88
N GLN A 148 6.26 -11.54 -0.43
CA GLN A 148 6.95 -11.69 0.85
C GLN A 148 8.15 -10.72 0.98
N GLU A 149 8.86 -10.47 -0.12
CA GLU A 149 9.94 -9.49 -0.16
C GLU A 149 9.43 -8.06 0.14
N ALA A 150 8.33 -7.64 -0.49
CA ALA A 150 7.70 -6.34 -0.24
C ALA A 150 7.22 -6.19 1.20
N ILE A 151 6.64 -7.25 1.76
CA ILE A 151 6.27 -7.29 3.18
C ILE A 151 7.50 -7.18 4.08
N SER A 152 8.59 -7.89 3.77
CA SER A 152 9.80 -7.93 4.61
C SER A 152 10.52 -6.58 4.75
N ARG A 153 10.40 -5.71 3.74
CA ARG A 153 10.94 -4.34 3.75
C ARG A 153 9.96 -3.28 4.29
N SER A 154 8.72 -3.68 4.59
CA SER A 154 7.69 -2.78 5.10
C SER A 154 7.86 -2.49 6.60
N SER A 155 7.33 -1.35 7.03
CA SER A 155 7.43 -0.86 8.40
C SER A 155 6.05 -0.64 9.03
N ILE A 156 5.88 -1.06 10.28
CA ILE A 156 4.70 -0.74 11.09
C ILE A 156 4.95 0.56 11.86
N MET A 157 3.97 1.46 11.84
CA MET A 157 4.03 2.69 12.64
C MET A 157 3.97 2.34 14.13
N VAL A 158 5.01 2.72 14.86
CA VAL A 158 5.07 2.51 16.31
C VAL A 158 4.28 3.59 17.05
N TYR A 159 3.85 3.26 18.26
CA TYR A 159 3.22 4.25 19.13
C TYR A 159 4.20 5.37 19.48
N PHE A 160 3.83 6.61 19.14
CA PHE A 160 4.53 7.82 19.55
C PHE A 160 3.98 8.33 20.88
N ASP A 161 4.88 8.70 21.78
CA ASP A 161 4.53 9.46 22.98
C ASP A 161 4.05 10.88 22.63
N SER A 162 3.53 11.61 23.62
CA SER A 162 2.93 12.93 23.40
C SER A 162 3.90 13.94 22.75
N GLU A 163 5.18 13.92 23.15
CA GLU A 163 6.19 14.84 22.62
C GLU A 163 6.49 14.56 21.15
N LYS A 164 6.70 13.29 20.79
CA LYS A 164 6.93 12.89 19.39
C LYS A 164 5.71 13.15 18.52
N ASN A 165 4.50 12.90 19.03
CA ASN A 165 3.26 13.22 18.31
C ASN A 165 3.15 14.72 18.01
N GLU A 166 3.45 15.58 18.98
CA GLU A 166 3.44 17.03 18.78
C GLU A 166 4.47 17.45 17.72
N ALA A 167 5.69 16.91 17.80
CA ALA A 167 6.74 17.19 16.82
C ALA A 167 6.36 16.75 15.39
N ILE A 168 5.81 15.55 15.23
CA ILE A 168 5.36 15.03 13.93
C ILE A 168 4.18 15.83 13.38
N ASN A 169 3.20 16.16 14.23
CA ASN A 169 2.07 16.99 13.84
C ASN A 169 2.53 18.37 13.38
N GLN A 170 3.46 18.99 14.10
CA GLN A 170 4.00 20.29 13.72
C GLN A 170 4.78 20.22 12.40
N MET A 171 5.58 19.16 12.20
CA MET A 171 6.24 18.91 10.91
C MET A 171 5.22 18.80 9.77
N TRP A 172 4.15 18.03 9.95
CA TRP A 172 3.11 17.86 8.94
C TRP A 172 2.37 19.17 8.62
N ILE A 173 2.05 19.98 9.65
CA ILE A 173 1.49 21.32 9.47
C ILE A 173 2.44 22.19 8.64
N ASN A 174 3.73 22.18 8.96
CA ASN A 174 4.72 22.97 8.22
C ASN A 174 4.77 22.58 6.73
N VAL A 175 4.67 21.28 6.41
CA VAL A 175 4.63 20.81 5.01
C VAL A 175 3.33 21.19 4.32
N ARG A 176 2.18 20.96 4.95
CA ARG A 176 0.85 21.22 4.38
C ARG A 176 0.54 22.70 4.22
N CYS A 177 1.02 23.53 5.13
CA CYS A 177 0.86 24.97 5.12
C CYS A 177 2.05 25.70 4.51
N PHE A 178 3.05 24.97 3.98
CA PHE A 178 4.15 25.62 3.28
C PHE A 178 3.62 26.35 2.06
N ASN A 179 3.81 27.66 2.05
CA ASN A 179 3.49 28.50 0.92
C ASN A 179 4.79 29.05 0.33
N ILE A 180 5.01 28.75 -0.95
CA ILE A 180 6.19 29.21 -1.70
C ILE A 180 6.30 30.74 -1.74
N TYR A 181 5.17 31.45 -1.58
CA TYR A 181 5.12 32.91 -1.51
C TYR A 181 5.59 33.47 -0.15
N ASP A 182 5.64 32.66 0.90
CA ASP A 182 6.14 33.05 2.22
C ASP A 182 7.67 32.90 2.33
N VAL A 183 8.31 32.33 1.30
CA VAL A 183 9.77 32.21 1.23
C VAL A 183 10.39 33.59 1.03
N PRO A 184 11.29 34.06 1.92
CA PRO A 184 11.90 35.38 1.81
C PRO A 184 12.67 35.57 0.51
N ILE A 185 12.64 36.79 -0.05
CA ILE A 185 13.32 37.15 -1.31
C ILE A 185 14.83 36.83 -1.28
N TRP A 186 15.47 36.96 -0.12
CA TRP A 186 16.89 36.63 0.02
C TRP A 186 17.19 35.14 -0.20
N ALA A 187 16.28 34.24 0.19
CA ALA A 187 16.43 32.80 -0.04
C ALA A 187 16.34 32.47 -1.53
N TRP A 188 15.43 33.15 -2.26
CA TRP A 188 15.36 33.08 -3.72
C TRP A 188 16.62 33.58 -4.41
N ALA A 189 17.18 34.70 -3.94
CA ALA A 189 18.43 35.24 -4.48
C ALA A 189 19.59 34.25 -4.31
N ILE A 190 19.68 33.57 -3.16
CA ILE A 190 20.69 32.53 -2.90
C ILE A 190 20.47 31.33 -3.82
N ALA A 191 19.24 30.84 -3.96
CA ALA A 191 18.93 29.70 -4.82
C ALA A 191 19.31 29.97 -6.29
N ILE A 192 18.98 31.16 -6.81
CA ILE A 192 19.35 31.58 -8.17
C ILE A 192 20.87 31.65 -8.32
N ALA A 193 21.57 32.23 -7.34
CA ALA A 193 23.03 32.29 -7.37
C ALA A 193 23.67 30.89 -7.38
N ALA A 194 23.15 29.95 -6.58
CA ALA A 194 23.62 28.57 -6.54
C ALA A 194 23.44 27.86 -7.89
N VAL A 195 22.26 28.00 -8.52
CA VAL A 195 21.98 27.44 -9.85
C VAL A 195 22.93 28.03 -10.92
N ALA A 196 23.18 29.35 -10.87
CA ALA A 196 24.11 30.01 -11.79
C ALA A 196 25.54 29.47 -11.64
N VAL A 197 26.01 29.25 -10.40
CA VAL A 197 27.32 28.65 -10.13
C VAL A 197 27.40 27.22 -10.67
N LEU A 198 26.37 26.40 -10.43
CA LEU A 198 26.31 25.03 -10.95
C LEU A 198 26.33 24.99 -12.48
N LEU A 199 25.60 25.89 -13.15
CA LEU A 199 25.63 26.03 -14.61
C LEU A 199 27.02 26.42 -15.12
N VAL A 200 27.70 27.36 -14.47
CA VAL A 200 29.08 27.75 -14.85
C VAL A 200 30.05 26.59 -14.67
N LEU A 201 29.94 25.83 -13.58
CA LEU A 201 30.75 24.65 -13.34
C LEU A 201 30.49 23.56 -14.38
N TYR A 202 29.22 23.27 -14.68
CA TYR A 202 28.81 22.32 -15.71
C TYR A 202 29.39 22.69 -17.09
N VAL A 203 29.26 23.95 -17.51
CA VAL A 203 29.82 24.44 -18.78
C VAL A 203 31.35 24.33 -18.78
N ARG A 204 32.02 24.61 -17.67
CA ARG A 204 33.49 24.49 -17.56
C ARG A 204 33.94 23.03 -17.67
N VAL A 205 33.27 22.09 -17.00
CA VAL A 205 33.58 20.66 -17.07
C VAL A 205 33.39 20.16 -18.50
N ARG A 206 32.25 20.47 -19.12
CA ARG A 206 31.94 20.05 -20.49
C ARG A 206 32.89 20.65 -21.54
N LYS A 207 33.38 21.88 -21.32
CA LYS A 207 34.45 22.47 -22.14
C LYS A 207 35.80 21.79 -21.96
N ARG A 208 36.15 21.35 -20.74
CA ARG A 208 37.39 20.59 -20.51
C ARG A 208 37.33 19.22 -21.18
N GLU A 209 36.23 18.49 -21.06
CA GLU A 209 36.06 17.19 -21.73
C GLU A 209 36.22 17.29 -23.26
N LYS A 210 35.67 18.34 -23.88
CA LYS A 210 35.85 18.60 -25.33
C LYS A 210 37.26 19.03 -25.75
N MET A 211 38.13 19.44 -24.82
CA MET A 211 39.51 19.86 -25.14
C MET A 211 40.53 18.74 -24.92
N TYR A 212 40.18 17.68 -24.20
CA TYR A 212 41.07 16.58 -23.84
C TYR A 212 40.62 15.20 -24.39
N GLY A 213 39.57 15.17 -25.23
CA GLY A 213 39.17 14.01 -26.03
C GLY A 213 39.17 14.36 -27.51
#